data_AF-A0A927RAM3-F1
#
_entry.id   AF-A0A927RAM3-F1
#
_cell.length_a   1.000
_cell.length_b   1.000
_cell.length_c   1.000
_cell.angle_alpha   90.00
_cell.angle_beta   90.00
_cell.angle_gamma   90.00
#
_symmetry.space_group_name_H-M   'P 1'
#
loop_
_entity.id
_entity.type
_entity.pdbx_description
1 polymer ?
#
loop_
_entity_poly.entity_id
_entity_poly.type
_entity_poly.pdbx_seq_one_letter_code
_entity_poly.pdbx_strand_id
1 'polypeptide(L)'
;MAAEAPQLSARSLIRSVALAREYGVEWVEALAHEIERSHRPDRARLTVRWRWRVLPVPRLRHARCTACRERWICPDAAWAEGLVSTGRHALGR
;
A
#
# COMPACT_ATOMS: atom_id res chain seq x y z
N MET A 1 -12.24 -9.58 -15.66
CA MET A 1 -12.57 -8.93 -14.38
C MET A 1 -11.60 -7.77 -14.23
N ALA A 2 -12.05 -6.55 -14.50
CA ALA A 2 -11.19 -5.37 -14.33
C ALA A 2 -10.86 -5.27 -12.83
N ALA A 3 -9.57 -5.31 -12.48
CA ALA A 3 -9.14 -4.96 -11.15
C ALA A 3 -9.49 -3.49 -10.96
N GLU A 4 -10.54 -3.21 -10.18
CA GLU A 4 -10.91 -1.86 -9.78
C GLU A 4 -9.65 -1.24 -9.15
N ALA A 5 -9.03 -0.28 -9.85
CA ALA A 5 -7.82 0.35 -9.37
C ALA A 5 -8.08 0.84 -7.95
N PRO A 6 -7.22 0.52 -6.96
CA PRO A 6 -7.50 0.84 -5.57
C PRO A 6 -7.63 2.35 -5.41
N GLN A 7 -8.87 2.81 -5.31
CA GLN A 7 -9.18 4.23 -5.23
C GLN A 7 -8.74 4.73 -3.84
N LEU A 8 -7.93 5.80 -3.81
CA LEU A 8 -7.46 6.40 -2.56
C LEU A 8 -8.66 6.74 -1.67
N SER A 9 -8.60 6.36 -0.39
CA SER A 9 -9.63 6.76 0.56
C SER A 9 -9.66 8.30 0.72
N ALA A 10 -10.80 8.87 1.13
CA ALA A 10 -10.92 10.32 1.34
C ALA A 10 -9.82 10.89 2.26
N ARG A 11 -9.47 10.15 3.33
CA ARG A 11 -8.35 10.52 4.23
C ARG A 11 -7.00 10.50 3.52
N SER A 12 -6.78 9.53 2.63
CA SER A 12 -5.57 9.42 1.82
C SER A 12 -5.45 10.57 0.84
N LEU A 13 -6.55 10.96 0.19
CA LEU A 13 -6.61 12.12 -0.70
C LEU A 13 -6.31 13.43 0.04
N ILE A 14 -6.97 13.66 1.18
CA ILE A 14 -6.72 14.86 2.00
C ILE A 14 -5.24 14.95 2.41
N ARG A 15 -4.64 13.82 2.83
CA ARG A 15 -3.21 13.75 3.11
C ARG A 15 -2.36 14.11 1.89
N SER A 16 -2.65 13.51 0.73
CA SER A 16 -1.90 13.76 -0.51
C SER A 16 -1.97 15.22 -0.94
N VAL A 17 -3.15 15.84 -0.90
CA VAL A 17 -3.35 17.26 -1.25
C VAL A 17 -2.62 18.18 -0.27
N ALA A 18 -2.68 17.89 1.03
CA ALA A 18 -1.98 18.68 2.04
C ALA A 18 -0.45 18.64 1.83
N LEU A 19 0.11 17.44 1.63
CA LEU A 19 1.54 17.28 1.34
C LEU A 19 1.95 17.92 0.01
N ALA A 20 1.12 17.80 -1.03
CA ALA A 20 1.42 18.40 -2.33
C ALA A 20 1.41 19.93 -2.27
N ARG A 21 0.53 20.54 -1.46
CA ARG A 21 0.53 21.99 -1.22
C ARG A 21 1.78 22.48 -0.50
N GLU A 22 2.32 21.69 0.42
CA GLU A 22 3.47 22.07 1.25
C GLU A 22 4.81 21.78 0.56
N TYR A 23 4.92 20.64 -0.13
CA TYR A 23 6.19 20.11 -0.66
C TYR A 23 6.20 19.90 -2.18
N GLY A 24 5.06 20.05 -2.87
CA GLY A 24 4.92 19.81 -4.30
C GLY A 24 4.57 18.36 -4.67
N VAL A 25 3.98 18.19 -5.85
CA VAL A 25 3.49 16.88 -6.35
C VAL A 25 4.63 15.87 -6.54
N GLU A 26 5.76 16.29 -7.13
CA GLU A 26 6.91 15.41 -7.34
C GLU A 26 7.48 14.85 -6.03
N TRP A 27 7.45 15.65 -4.95
CA TRP A 27 7.88 15.19 -3.63
C TRP A 27 6.94 14.12 -3.08
N VAL A 28 5.63 14.29 -3.26
CA VAL A 28 4.62 13.30 -2.84
C VAL A 28 4.77 11.99 -3.61
N GLU A 29 5.05 12.06 -4.91
CA GLU A 29 5.34 10.88 -5.74
C GLU A 29 6.61 10.16 -5.27
N ALA A 30 7.69 10.91 -5.01
CA ALA A 30 8.93 10.35 -4.50
C ALA A 30 8.73 9.68 -3.13
N LEU A 31 7.95 10.30 -2.24
CA LEU A 31 7.61 9.72 -0.94
C LEU A 31 6.80 8.43 -1.08
N ALA A 32 5.81 8.40 -1.97
CA ALA A 32 5.01 7.20 -2.21
C ALA A 32 5.87 6.04 -2.72
N HIS A 33 6.77 6.30 -3.68
CA HIS A 33 7.72 5.29 -4.14
C HIS A 33 8.69 4.82 -3.04
N GLU A 34 9.16 5.72 -2.18
CA GLU A 34 10.02 5.35 -1.06
C GLU A 34 9.28 4.43 -0.07
N ILE A 35 8.03 4.76 0.25
CA ILE A 35 7.18 3.94 1.11
C ILE A 35 6.91 2.57 0.47
N GLU A 36 6.59 2.52 -0.84
CA GLU A 36 6.39 1.25 -1.56
C GLU A 36 7.64 0.35 -1.50
N ARG A 37 8.84 0.93 -1.59
CA ARG A 37 10.10 0.18 -1.51
C ARG A 37 10.42 -0.30 -0.10
N SER A 38 10.17 0.52 0.91
CA SER A 38 10.61 0.30 2.29
C SER A 38 9.58 -0.41 3.18
N HIS A 39 8.28 -0.17 2.98
CA HIS A 39 7.21 -0.81 3.74
C HIS A 39 6.86 -2.17 3.11
N ARG A 40 7.23 -3.25 3.78
CA ARG A 40 6.91 -4.62 3.35
C ARG A 40 6.26 -5.44 4.46
N PRO A 41 5.44 -6.45 4.12
CA PRO A 41 4.96 -7.37 5.12
C PRO A 41 6.11 -8.23 5.64
N ASP A 42 6.19 -8.38 6.95
CA ASP A 42 7.01 -9.40 7.60
C ASP A 42 6.46 -10.78 7.23
N ARG A 43 7.22 -11.49 6.38
CA ARG A 43 6.86 -12.80 5.85
C ARG A 43 7.32 -13.95 6.75
N ALA A 44 7.90 -13.68 7.93
CA ALA A 44 8.29 -14.74 8.87
C ALA A 44 7.12 -15.64 9.28
N ARG A 45 5.88 -15.16 9.18
CA ARG A 45 4.64 -15.93 9.46
C ARG A 45 3.91 -16.41 8.20
N LEU A 46 4.62 -16.55 7.09
CA LEU A 46 4.09 -17.20 5.89
C LEU A 46 3.83 -18.68 6.23
N THR A 47 2.57 -19.09 6.19
CA THR A 47 2.16 -20.49 6.40
C THR A 47 1.54 -21.03 5.12
N VAL A 48 1.58 -22.34 4.91
CA VAL A 48 0.89 -22.99 3.79
C VAL A 48 -0.40 -23.60 4.32
N ARG A 49 -1.53 -23.27 3.70
CA ARG A 49 -2.82 -23.93 3.96
C ARG A 49 -3.16 -24.82 2.78
N TRP A 50 -3.46 -26.09 3.04
CA TRP A 50 -3.95 -27.00 2.02
C TRP A 50 -5.43 -26.75 1.71
N ARG A 51 -5.76 -26.54 0.43
CA ARG A 51 -7.13 -26.54 -0.09
C ARG A 51 -7.39 -27.89 -0.77
N TRP A 52 -8.50 -28.53 -0.44
CA TRP A 52 -8.85 -29.87 -0.94
C TRP A 52 -7.77 -30.95 -0.69
N ARG A 53 -6.87 -30.76 0.28
CA ARG A 53 -5.70 -31.62 0.57
C ARG A 53 -4.66 -31.76 -0.56
N VAL A 54 -4.82 -31.08 -1.69
CA VAL A 54 -3.88 -31.15 -2.83
C VAL A 54 -3.26 -29.81 -3.22
N LEU A 55 -3.91 -28.69 -2.93
CA LEU A 55 -3.44 -27.38 -3.37
C LEU A 55 -2.79 -26.61 -2.21
N PRO A 56 -1.46 -26.40 -2.20
CA PRO A 56 -0.81 -25.55 -1.20
C PRO A 56 -1.12 -24.09 -1.48
N VAL A 57 -1.89 -23.45 -0.61
CA VAL A 57 -2.22 -22.03 -0.69
C VAL A 57 -1.40 -21.25 0.33
N PRO A 58 -0.44 -20.41 -0.08
CA PRO A 58 0.29 -19.57 0.85
C PRO A 58 -0.66 -18.60 1.56
N ARG A 59 -0.49 -18.48 2.87
CA ARG A 59 -1.28 -17.62 3.74
C ARG A 59 -0.36 -16.89 4.70
N LEU A 60 -0.26 -15.57 4.54
CA LEU A 60 0.28 -14.70 5.58
C LEU A 60 -0.81 -14.48 6.65
N ARG A 61 -0.58 -14.98 7.87
CA ARG A 61 -1.41 -14.64 9.02
C ARG A 61 -0.71 -13.61 9.89
N HIS A 62 -1.45 -12.58 10.32
CA HIS A 62 -0.95 -11.55 11.23
C HIS A 62 0.35 -10.88 10.75
N ALA A 63 0.47 -10.69 9.43
CA ALA A 63 1.56 -9.94 8.85
C ALA A 63 1.61 -8.54 9.46
N ARG A 64 2.81 -8.10 9.83
CA ARG A 64 3.07 -6.73 10.29
C ARG A 64 4.00 -6.05 9.30
N CYS A 65 3.93 -4.73 9.16
CA CYS A 65 4.89 -3.98 8.37
C CYS A 65 6.29 -4.06 9.02
N THR A 66 7.33 -4.30 8.23
CA THR A 66 8.71 -4.30 8.73
C THR A 66 9.20 -2.90 9.12
N ALA A 67 8.69 -1.86 8.45
CA ALA A 67 9.08 -0.47 8.71
C ALA A 67 8.37 0.12 9.94
N CYS A 68 7.04 0.08 9.99
CA CYS A 68 6.27 0.73 11.06
C CYS A 68 5.65 -0.23 12.09
N ARG A 69 5.84 -1.55 11.94
CA ARG A 69 5.32 -2.60 12.86
C ARG A 69 3.80 -2.71 12.99
N GLU A 70 3.04 -1.86 12.31
CA GLU A 70 1.59 -1.93 12.18
C GLU A 70 1.11 -3.19 11.47
N ARG A 71 -0.17 -3.55 11.64
CA ARG A 71 -0.76 -4.67 10.89
C ARG A 71 -0.70 -4.39 9.39
N TRP A 72 -0.30 -5.38 8.60
CA TRP A 72 -0.30 -5.30 7.15
C TRP A 72 -1.72 -5.52 6.57
N ILE A 73 -2.18 -4.76 5.57
CA ILE A 73 -1.48 -3.62 4.95
C ILE A 73 -1.53 -2.38 5.87
N CYS A 74 -0.37 -1.75 6.11
CA CYS A 74 -0.31 -0.58 6.98
C CYS A 74 -0.83 0.68 6.27
N PRO A 75 -1.31 1.70 6.99
CA PRO A 75 -1.90 2.89 6.38
C PRO A 75 -1.00 3.61 5.36
N ASP A 76 0.31 3.70 5.64
CA ASP A 76 1.27 4.31 4.72
C ASP A 76 1.45 3.49 3.43
N ALA A 77 1.56 2.17 3.56
CA ALA A 77 1.70 1.29 2.40
C ALA A 77 0.42 1.30 1.54
N ALA A 78 -0.76 1.31 2.16
CA ALA A 78 -2.03 1.41 1.44
C ALA A 78 -2.18 2.77 0.73
N TRP A 79 -1.74 3.85 1.37
CA TRP A 79 -1.71 5.18 0.76
C TRP A 79 -0.75 5.22 -0.45
N ALA A 80 0.47 4.70 -0.29
CA ALA A 80 1.47 4.67 -1.35
C ALA A 80 1.02 3.79 -2.53
N GLU A 81 0.50 2.59 -2.28
CA GLU A 81 -0.04 1.69 -3.30
C GLU A 81 -1.18 2.36 -4.07
N GLY A 82 -2.11 3.03 -3.37
CA GLY A 82 -3.18 3.79 -4.01
C GLY A 82 -2.65 4.94 -4.87
N LEU A 83 -1.65 5.69 -4.39
CA LEU A 83 -1.10 6.84 -5.12
C LEU A 83 -0.35 6.38 -6.38
N VAL A 84 0.51 5.36 -6.26
CA VAL A 84 1.26 4.79 -7.38
C VAL A 84 0.31 4.15 -8.40
N SER A 85 -0.75 3.46 -7.95
CA SER A 85 -1.72 2.82 -8.83
C SER A 85 -2.62 3.82 -9.57
N THR A 86 -2.90 5.00 -8.97
CA THR A 86 -3.77 6.03 -9.57
C THR A 86 -2.99 7.02 -10.46
N GLY A 87 -1.66 7.10 -10.30
CA GLY A 87 -0.77 7.98 -11.05
C GLY A 87 -0.98 9.48 -10.78
N ARG A 88 -0.32 10.34 -11.58
CA ARG A 88 -0.39 11.83 -11.53
C ARG A 88 -1.81 12.41 -11.49
N HIS A 89 -2.79 11.66 -11.99
CA HIS A 89 -4.18 12.09 -12.09
C HIS A 89 -4.88 12.30 -10.75
N ALA A 90 -4.36 11.75 -9.65
CA ALA A 90 -4.94 11.91 -8.32
C ALA A 90 -4.63 13.27 -7.66
N LEU A 91 -3.56 13.94 -8.09
CA LEU A 91 -3.06 15.17 -7.47
C LEU A 91 -3.29 16.44 -8.34
N GLY A 92 -3.69 16.26 -9.60
CA GLY A 92 -3.88 17.34 -10.57
C GLY A 92 -5.34 17.79 -10.79
N ARG A 93 -6.28 17.39 -9.93
CA ARG A 93 -7.69 17.84 -9.98
C ARG A 93 -8.02 18.78 -8.84
#